data_AF-A0A401TLJ8-F1
#
_entry.id   AF-A0A401TLJ8-F1
#
_cell.length_a   1.000
_cell.length_b   1.000
_cell.length_c   1.000
_cell.angle_alpha   90.00
_cell.angle_beta   90.00
_cell.angle_gamma   90.00
#
_symmetry.space_group_name_H-M   'P 1'
#
loop_
_entity.id
_entity.type
_entity.pdbx_description
1 polymer ?
#
loop_
_entity_poly.entity_id
_entity_poly.type
_entity_poly.pdbx_seq_one_letter_code
_entity_poly.pdbx_strand_id
1 'polypeptide(L)'
;MEVSDIECAQVKRLLRQGGRQCLSLDCRSFLAYSAGHIGGSLNVRCNTIVKRRAKGSVSLQHIIPAEEPRAKLQAGFYSALLLYDERSPRFELVRHDSTVNTVLKALLGSSHPPHIYFLKGACTSASNVSENTYYWVPLSISEVFYW
;
A
#
# COMPACT_ATOMS: atom_id res chain seq x y z
N MET A 1 5.55 -14.74 -8.43
CA MET A 1 4.60 -13.61 -8.36
C MET A 1 5.30 -12.42 -8.99
N GLU A 2 4.77 -11.91 -10.09
CA GLU A 2 5.38 -10.81 -10.84
C GLU A 2 4.87 -9.46 -10.31
N VAL A 3 5.74 -8.45 -10.27
CA VAL A 3 5.39 -7.09 -9.82
C VAL A 3 5.64 -6.14 -10.98
N SER A 4 4.61 -5.42 -11.39
CA SER A 4 4.66 -4.44 -12.48
C SER A 4 4.80 -3.02 -11.94
N ASP A 5 5.63 -2.24 -12.59
CA ASP A 5 5.98 -0.89 -12.19
C ASP A 5 4.96 0.10 -12.81
N ILE A 6 4.29 0.94 -12.02
CA ILE A 6 3.22 1.87 -12.49
C ILE A 6 3.56 3.33 -12.18
N GLU A 7 3.25 4.25 -13.11
CA GLU A 7 3.45 5.68 -12.90
C GLU A 7 2.26 6.36 -12.21
N CYS A 8 2.53 7.46 -11.51
CA CYS A 8 1.50 8.23 -10.81
C CYS A 8 0.29 8.59 -11.69
N ALA A 9 0.53 9.01 -12.93
CA ALA A 9 -0.51 9.36 -13.90
C ALA A 9 -1.44 8.17 -14.23
N GLN A 10 -0.93 6.93 -14.12
CA GLN A 10 -1.66 5.71 -14.43
C GLN A 10 -2.44 5.17 -13.22
N VAL A 11 -2.07 5.54 -11.99
CA VAL A 11 -2.77 5.12 -10.76
C VAL A 11 -4.24 5.49 -10.79
N LYS A 12 -4.58 6.69 -11.25
CA LYS A 12 -5.99 7.13 -11.36
C LYS A 12 -6.81 6.23 -12.25
N ARG A 13 -6.22 5.82 -13.38
CA ARG A 13 -6.84 4.90 -14.30
C ARG A 13 -6.96 3.50 -13.68
N LEU A 14 -5.91 3.00 -13.02
CA LEU A 14 -5.93 1.70 -12.33
C LEU A 14 -7.04 1.63 -11.27
N LEU A 15 -7.14 2.64 -10.40
CA LEU A 15 -8.14 2.70 -9.33
C LEU A 15 -9.58 2.85 -9.88
N ARG A 16 -9.75 3.46 -11.06
CA ARG A 16 -11.05 3.59 -11.73
C ARG A 16 -11.44 2.34 -12.52
N GLN A 17 -10.50 1.76 -13.28
CA GLN A 17 -10.73 0.61 -14.15
C GLN A 17 -10.79 -0.70 -13.37
N GLY A 18 -10.02 -0.84 -12.30
CA GLY A 18 -10.09 -1.98 -11.39
C GLY A 18 -11.38 -2.04 -10.56
N GLY A 19 -12.27 -1.05 -10.67
CA GLY A 19 -13.49 -0.94 -9.86
C GLY A 19 -13.20 -1.02 -8.36
N ARG A 20 -14.17 -1.53 -7.58
CA ARG A 20 -14.00 -1.77 -6.12
C ARG A 20 -13.01 -2.89 -5.80
N GLN A 21 -12.31 -3.46 -6.78
CA GLN A 21 -11.45 -4.65 -6.64
C GLN A 21 -9.95 -4.33 -6.70
N CYS A 22 -9.56 -3.07 -6.51
CA CYS A 22 -8.16 -2.71 -6.27
C CYS A 22 -7.95 -2.39 -4.79
N LEU A 23 -6.97 -3.06 -4.16
CA LEU A 23 -6.50 -2.73 -2.82
C LEU A 23 -5.21 -1.91 -2.92
N SER A 24 -5.13 -0.78 -2.21
CA SER A 24 -3.91 0.03 -2.13
C SER A 24 -3.28 -0.11 -0.76
N LEU A 25 -1.98 -0.41 -0.71
CA LEU A 25 -1.20 -0.56 0.53
C LEU A 25 -0.06 0.46 0.56
N ASP A 26 -0.11 1.34 1.56
CA ASP A 26 0.94 2.30 1.84
C ASP A 26 2.00 1.63 2.72
N CYS A 27 3.20 1.44 2.17
CA CYS A 27 4.33 0.82 2.85
C CYS A 27 5.24 1.83 3.58
N ARG A 28 4.85 3.11 3.65
CA ARG A 28 5.60 4.18 4.32
C ARG A 28 5.38 4.14 5.82
N SER A 29 6.15 4.97 6.53
CA SER A 29 5.98 5.14 7.97
C SER A 29 4.58 5.67 8.31
N PHE A 30 4.08 5.35 9.51
CA PHE A 30 2.79 5.86 9.99
C PHE A 30 2.71 7.39 9.91
N LEU A 31 3.80 8.09 10.23
CA LEU A 31 3.85 9.56 10.16
C LEU A 31 3.69 10.07 8.72
N ALA A 32 4.36 9.44 7.74
CA ALA A 32 4.24 9.81 6.33
C ALA A 32 2.83 9.52 5.78
N TYR A 33 2.24 8.39 6.17
CA TYR A 33 0.85 8.06 5.84
C TYR A 33 -0.13 9.08 6.43
N SER A 34 0.07 9.45 7.69
CA SER A 34 -0.77 10.41 8.41
C SER A 34 -0.64 11.82 7.83
N ALA A 35 0.55 12.21 7.37
CA ALA A 35 0.76 13.50 6.71
C ALA A 35 0.01 13.60 5.36
N GLY A 36 -0.27 12.47 4.72
CA GLY A 36 -1.10 12.39 3.53
C GLY A 36 -0.82 11.13 2.73
N HIS A 37 -1.87 10.51 2.19
CA HIS A 37 -1.80 9.24 1.49
C HIS A 37 -2.85 9.17 0.36
N ILE A 38 -2.69 8.18 -0.53
CA ILE A 38 -3.67 7.88 -1.59
C ILE A 38 -5.00 7.50 -0.94
N GLY A 39 -6.10 8.14 -1.34
CA GLY A 39 -7.41 7.92 -0.76
C GLY A 39 -7.84 6.44 -0.83
N GLY A 40 -8.29 5.89 0.30
CA GLY A 40 -8.69 4.49 0.41
C GLY A 40 -7.53 3.49 0.51
N SER A 41 -6.28 3.94 0.57
CA SER A 41 -5.15 3.06 0.88
C SER A 41 -5.12 2.67 2.36
N LEU A 42 -4.52 1.52 2.66
CA LEU A 42 -4.30 1.05 4.03
C LEU A 42 -2.82 1.17 4.38
N ASN A 43 -2.52 1.77 5.53
CA ASN A 43 -1.15 1.76 6.05
C ASN A 43 -0.76 0.36 6.51
N VAL A 44 0.33 -0.16 5.95
CA VAL A 44 0.87 -1.46 6.33
C VAL A 44 1.61 -1.36 7.67
N ARG A 45 1.19 -2.17 8.64
CA ARG A 45 1.88 -2.26 9.93
C ARG A 45 3.01 -3.27 9.88
N CYS A 46 4.20 -2.79 9.53
CA CYS A 46 5.42 -3.61 9.46
C CYS A 46 6.60 -2.97 10.20
N ASN A 47 6.34 -2.40 11.38
CA ASN A 47 7.42 -1.86 12.21
C ASN A 47 8.36 -2.99 12.69
N THR A 48 9.57 -2.61 13.11
CA THR A 48 10.61 -3.52 13.59
C THR A 48 10.13 -4.43 14.73
N ILE A 49 9.17 -3.95 15.52
CA ILE A 49 8.55 -4.69 16.63
C ILE A 49 7.69 -5.85 16.08
N VAL A 50 6.86 -5.62 15.07
CA VAL A 50 6.08 -6.67 14.39
C VAL A 50 7.00 -7.72 13.80
N LYS A 51 8.04 -7.31 13.06
CA LYS A 51 9.03 -8.24 12.47
C LYS A 51 9.74 -9.09 13.53
N ARG A 52 10.13 -8.48 14.67
CA ARG A 52 10.78 -9.17 15.79
C ARG A 52 9.84 -10.13 16.52
N ARG A 53 8.59 -9.73 16.76
CA ARG A 53 7.58 -10.55 17.45
C ARG A 53 7.12 -11.73 16.60
N ALA A 54 7.12 -11.59 15.28
CA ALA A 54 6.71 -12.61 14.33
C ALA A 54 7.74 -13.74 14.13
N LYS A 55 8.85 -13.77 14.90
CA LYS A 55 9.92 -14.79 14.83
C LYS A 55 10.38 -15.12 13.40
N GLY A 56 10.38 -14.14 12.50
CA GLY A 56 10.82 -14.29 11.12
C GLY A 56 9.72 -14.51 10.06
N SER A 57 8.46 -14.74 10.43
CA SER A 57 7.34 -14.90 9.47
C SER A 57 6.18 -13.93 9.74
N VAL A 58 6.13 -12.85 8.97
CA VAL A 58 5.06 -11.85 9.06
C VAL A 58 3.87 -12.33 8.23
N SER A 59 2.79 -12.76 8.90
CA SER A 59 1.54 -13.13 8.21
C SER A 59 0.66 -11.93 7.87
N LEU A 60 -0.29 -12.11 6.95
CA LEU A 60 -1.20 -11.05 6.48
C LEU A 60 -1.97 -10.34 7.61
N GLN A 61 -2.30 -11.03 8.70
CA GLN A 61 -2.99 -10.43 9.86
C GLN A 61 -2.17 -9.32 10.55
N HIS A 62 -0.85 -9.40 10.46
CA HIS A 62 0.04 -8.38 11.04
C HIS A 62 0.16 -7.17 10.12
N ILE A 63 0.08 -7.39 8.81
CA ILE A 63 0.22 -6.38 7.76
C ILE A 63 -1.07 -5.60 7.57
N ILE A 64 -2.18 -6.33 7.50
CA ILE A 64 -3.55 -5.84 7.30
C ILE A 64 -4.37 -6.28 8.54
N PRO A 65 -4.33 -5.49 9.63
CA PRO A 65 -5.02 -5.86 10.86
C PRO A 65 -6.54 -5.85 10.70
N ALA A 66 -7.07 -4.97 9.84
CA ALA A 66 -8.49 -4.90 9.55
C ALA A 66 -8.98 -6.21 8.90
N GLU A 67 -10.02 -6.79 9.49
CA GLU A 67 -10.54 -8.10 9.07
C GLU A 67 -11.18 -8.06 7.68
N GLU A 68 -12.00 -7.05 7.40
CA GLU A 68 -12.75 -6.94 6.16
C GLU A 68 -11.87 -6.93 4.89
N PRO A 69 -10.84 -6.06 4.76
CA PRO A 69 -9.96 -6.09 3.60
C PRO A 69 -9.10 -7.35 3.54
N ARG A 70 -8.74 -7.91 4.71
CA ARG A 70 -7.98 -9.17 4.76
C ARG A 70 -8.82 -10.36 4.28
N ALA A 71 -10.08 -10.47 4.72
CA ALA A 71 -11.00 -11.51 4.29
C ALA A 71 -11.29 -11.41 2.78
N LYS A 72 -11.52 -10.20 2.26
CA LYS A 72 -11.66 -9.96 0.81
C LYS A 72 -10.43 -10.40 0.01
N LEU A 73 -9.23 -10.08 0.50
CA LEU A 73 -7.98 -10.49 -0.13
C LEU A 73 -7.82 -12.01 -0.14
N GLN A 74 -8.13 -12.68 0.98
CA GLN A 74 -8.09 -14.14 1.08
C GLN A 74 -9.14 -14.83 0.20
N ALA A 75 -10.31 -14.21 0.03
CA ALA A 75 -11.38 -14.69 -0.84
C ALA A 75 -11.14 -14.39 -2.34
N GLY A 76 -10.01 -13.76 -2.71
CA GLY A 76 -9.71 -13.43 -4.11
C GLY A 76 -10.57 -12.29 -4.69
N PHE A 77 -11.18 -11.46 -3.85
CA PHE A 77 -12.01 -10.34 -4.30
C PHE A 77 -11.22 -9.26 -5.04
N TYR A 78 -9.96 -9.06 -4.66
CA TYR A 78 -9.09 -8.06 -5.29
C TYR A 78 -8.42 -8.65 -6.52
N SER A 79 -8.62 -8.01 -7.67
CA SER A 79 -7.93 -8.34 -8.92
C SER A 79 -6.57 -7.65 -9.02
N ALA A 80 -6.40 -6.54 -8.29
CA ALA A 80 -5.15 -5.77 -8.28
C ALA A 80 -4.77 -5.30 -6.87
N LEU A 81 -3.46 -5.28 -6.61
CA LEU A 81 -2.84 -4.74 -5.41
C LEU A 81 -1.83 -3.65 -5.80
N LEU A 82 -2.04 -2.42 -5.34
CA LEU A 82 -1.11 -1.32 -5.51
C LEU A 82 -0.25 -1.16 -4.25
N LEU A 83 1.06 -1.30 -4.39
CA LEU A 83 2.06 -1.07 -3.35
C LEU A 83 2.83 0.21 -3.65
N TYR A 84 3.15 0.99 -2.62
CA TYR A 84 4.03 2.15 -2.77
C TYR A 84 4.81 2.44 -1.50
N ASP A 85 6.00 2.99 -1.66
CA ASP A 85 6.83 3.46 -0.54
C ASP A 85 7.24 4.93 -0.72
N GLU A 86 8.19 5.38 0.08
CA GLU A 86 8.58 6.79 0.15
C GLU A 86 9.61 7.17 -0.93
N ARG A 87 10.47 6.25 -1.34
CA ARG A 87 11.77 6.61 -1.97
C ARG A 87 12.15 5.75 -3.17
N SER A 88 11.54 4.59 -3.36
CA SER A 88 11.96 3.69 -4.42
C SER A 88 11.41 4.17 -5.77
N PRO A 89 12.28 4.51 -6.74
CA PRO A 89 11.84 5.01 -8.03
C PRO A 89 11.29 3.90 -8.94
N ARG A 90 11.64 2.64 -8.65
CA ARG A 90 11.21 1.42 -9.35
C ARG A 90 11.24 0.23 -8.40
N PHE A 91 10.44 -0.79 -8.70
CA PHE A 91 10.38 -2.01 -7.90
C PHE A 91 11.74 -2.70 -7.75
N GLU A 92 12.54 -2.75 -8.81
CA GLU A 92 13.88 -3.38 -8.82
C GLU A 92 14.84 -2.77 -7.80
N LEU A 93 14.60 -1.51 -7.41
CA LEU A 93 15.42 -0.76 -6.46
C LEU A 93 14.83 -0.78 -5.04
N VAL A 94 13.76 -1.54 -4.82
CA VAL A 94 13.18 -1.76 -3.50
C VAL A 94 14.11 -2.65 -2.68
N ARG A 95 14.50 -2.17 -1.50
CA ARG A 95 15.37 -2.93 -0.60
C ARG A 95 14.75 -4.27 -0.21
N HIS A 96 15.56 -5.33 -0.16
CA HIS A 96 15.10 -6.68 0.20
C HIS A 96 14.48 -6.77 1.61
N ASP A 97 14.90 -5.92 2.54
CA ASP A 97 14.39 -5.83 3.92
C ASP A 97 13.23 -4.83 4.11
N SER A 98 12.75 -4.23 3.02
CA SER A 98 11.67 -3.22 3.04
C SER A 98 10.32 -3.79 3.50
N THR A 99 9.42 -2.87 3.86
CA THR A 99 8.00 -3.20 4.11
C THR A 99 7.35 -3.80 2.89
N VAL A 100 7.62 -3.28 1.68
CA VAL A 100 7.11 -3.81 0.41
C VAL A 100 7.45 -5.28 0.26
N ASN A 101 8.73 -5.66 0.44
CA ASN A 101 9.14 -7.06 0.36
C ASN A 101 8.57 -7.93 1.50
N THR A 102 8.26 -7.34 2.65
CA THR A 102 7.57 -8.04 3.74
C THR A 102 6.12 -8.36 3.36
N VAL A 103 5.42 -7.42 2.72
CA VAL A 103 4.06 -7.63 2.17
C VAL A 103 4.08 -8.72 1.11
N LEU A 104 4.99 -8.65 0.15
CA LEU A 104 5.11 -9.64 -0.91
C LEU A 104 5.33 -11.04 -0.35
N LYS A 105 6.20 -11.18 0.65
CA LYS A 105 6.45 -12.46 1.33
C LYS A 105 5.20 -12.99 2.05
N ALA A 106 4.42 -12.13 2.67
CA ALA A 106 3.16 -12.53 3.33
C ALA A 106 2.07 -12.94 2.34
N LEU A 107 2.14 -12.48 1.08
CA LEU A 107 1.24 -12.85 -0.01
C LEU A 107 1.66 -14.15 -0.72
N LEU A 108 2.91 -14.62 -0.50
CA LEU A 108 3.35 -15.90 -1.03
C LEU A 108 2.47 -17.02 -0.44
N GLY A 109 1.87 -17.81 -1.32
CA GLY A 109 0.93 -18.87 -0.92
C GLY A 109 -0.53 -18.44 -0.86
N SER A 110 -0.89 -17.22 -1.28
CA SER A 110 -2.29 -16.87 -1.54
C SER A 110 -2.89 -17.79 -2.61
N SER A 111 -4.06 -18.37 -2.34
CA SER A 111 -4.81 -19.18 -3.31
C SER A 111 -5.29 -18.36 -4.52
N HIS A 112 -5.42 -17.04 -4.35
CA HIS A 112 -5.88 -16.10 -5.37
C HIS A 112 -4.94 -14.88 -5.39
N PRO A 113 -3.78 -14.97 -6.06
CA PRO A 113 -2.83 -13.86 -6.09
C PRO A 113 -3.36 -12.73 -7.00
N PRO A 114 -3.49 -11.49 -6.50
CA PRO A 114 -3.84 -10.34 -7.35
C PRO A 114 -2.68 -9.95 -8.26
N HIS A 115 -2.96 -9.19 -9.33
CA HIS A 115 -1.92 -8.48 -10.06
C HIS A 115 -1.28 -7.42 -9.19
N ILE A 116 0.04 -7.43 -9.06
CA ILE A 116 0.74 -6.50 -8.17
C ILE A 116 1.36 -5.38 -8.98
N TYR A 117 1.03 -4.16 -8.57
CA TYR A 117 1.61 -2.93 -9.10
C TYR A 117 2.44 -2.25 -8.02
N PHE A 118 3.64 -1.79 -8.38
CA PHE A 118 4.47 -0.92 -7.56
C PHE A 118 4.46 0.50 -8.12
N LEU A 119 4.03 1.48 -7.32
CA LEU A 119 4.07 2.88 -7.73
C LEU A 119 5.51 3.39 -7.77
N LYS A 120 5.94 3.81 -8.95
CA LYS A 120 7.24 4.41 -9.18
C LYS A 120 7.35 5.78 -8.49
N GLY A 121 8.28 5.88 -7.54
CA GLY A 121 8.58 7.12 -6.84
C GLY A 121 7.41 7.65 -6.00
N ALA A 122 7.62 8.79 -5.35
CA ALA A 122 6.54 9.51 -4.69
C ALA A 122 5.71 10.26 -5.74
N CYS A 123 4.38 10.15 -5.68
CA CYS A 123 3.46 11.03 -6.41
C CYS A 123 3.59 12.47 -5.87
N THR A 124 4.66 13.20 -6.21
CA THR A 124 4.85 14.60 -5.81
C THR A 124 3.88 15.48 -6.58
N SER A 125 2.68 15.66 -6.03
CA SER A 125 1.67 16.48 -6.67
C SER A 125 1.85 17.96 -6.30
N ALA A 126 2.59 18.69 -7.12
CA ALA A 126 2.52 20.17 -7.16
C ALA A 126 2.17 20.72 -8.55
N SER A 127 2.32 19.94 -9.62
CA SER A 127 2.20 20.48 -10.99
C SER A 127 0.97 20.03 -11.79
N ASN A 128 0.08 19.17 -11.25
CA ASN A 128 -1.10 18.69 -12.00
C ASN A 128 -2.30 18.33 -11.10
N VAL A 129 -2.47 19.03 -9.97
CA VAL A 129 -3.68 18.89 -9.14
C VAL A 129 -4.69 19.93 -9.59
N SER A 130 -5.36 19.66 -10.72
CA SER A 130 -6.71 20.16 -10.87
C SER A 130 -7.59 19.36 -9.90
N GLU A 131 -8.12 20.07 -8.91
CA GLU A 131 -9.28 19.73 -8.07
C GLU A 131 -9.86 18.33 -8.30
N ASN A 132 -9.26 17.30 -7.69
CA ASN A 132 -9.95 16.03 -7.48
C ASN A 132 -9.30 15.31 -6.30
N THR A 133 -9.96 15.46 -5.15
CA THR A 133 -9.68 15.10 -3.75
C THR A 133 -9.43 13.61 -3.46
N TYR A 134 -8.92 12.83 -4.42
CA TYR A 134 -8.82 11.37 -4.30
C TYR A 134 -7.40 10.85 -4.02
N TYR A 135 -6.37 11.71 -4.06
CA TYR A 135 -4.97 11.25 -4.02
C TYR A 135 -4.19 11.64 -2.77
N TRP A 136 -4.71 12.59 -1.98
CA TRP A 136 -4.04 13.10 -0.79
C TRP A 136 -5.11 13.51 0.21
N VAL A 137 -5.25 12.74 1.28
CA VAL A 137 -6.03 13.14 2.46
C VAL A 137 -5.08 13.82 3.44
N PRO A 138 -4.96 15.16 3.45
CA PRO A 138 -4.25 15.85 4.53
C PRO A 138 -5.06 15.70 5.82
N LEU A 139 -4.41 15.33 6.92
CA LEU A 139 -5.05 15.43 8.23
C LEU A 139 -5.34 16.90 8.54
N SER A 140 -6.57 17.18 8.96
CA SER A 140 -6.82 18.35 9.79
C SER A 140 -5.99 18.21 11.06
N ILE A 141 -5.26 19.26 11.44
CA ILE A 141 -4.40 19.33 12.64
C ILE A 141 -5.14 18.90 13.93
N SER A 142 -6.48 18.85 13.92
CA SER A 142 -7.34 18.46 15.04
C SER A 142 -7.39 16.95 15.37
N GLU A 143 -6.97 16.04 14.50
CA GLU A 143 -7.14 14.58 14.73
C GLU A 143 -5.85 13.85 15.20
N VAL A 144 -4.73 14.57 15.35
CA VAL A 144 -3.42 13.97 15.71
C VAL A 144 -3.25 13.75 17.23
N PHE A 145 -4.22 14.14 18.05
CA PHE A 145 -4.12 14.05 19.51
C PHE A 145 -5.29 13.29 20.16
N TYR A 146 -5.46 11.99 19.91
CA TYR A 146 -5.98 11.08 20.95
C TYR A 146 -5.34 9.70 20.76
N TRP A 147 -4.72 9.25 21.85
CA TRP A 147 -3.83 8.09 21.99
C TRP A 147 -4.40 6.75 21.52
#